data_AF-A0A510LA11-F1
#
_entry.id   AF-A0A510LA11-F1
#
_cell.length_a   1.000
_cell.length_b   1.000
_cell.length_c   1.000
_cell.angle_alpha   90.00
_cell.angle_beta   90.00
_cell.angle_gamma   90.00
#
_symmetry.space_group_name_H-M   'P 1'
#
loop_
_entity.id
_entity.type
_entity.pdbx_description
1 polymer ?
#
loop_
_entity_poly.entity_id
_entity_poly.type
_entity_poly.pdbx_seq_one_letter_code
_entity_poly.pdbx_strand_id
1 'polypeptide(L)'
;MKHFVKVSMILGTFIIVMGIIKFQENNLKNKTKENKDVQEKRQQEILDICRTNKVMKIYSQNDGENFYVVLENKNIYKVDEDKLGNYAIGEYCK
;
A
#
# COMPACT_ATOMS: atom_id res chain seq x y z
N MET A 1 31.19 22.53 -38.92
CA MET A 1 29.70 22.49 -38.92
C MET A 1 29.12 21.09 -38.69
N LYS A 2 29.54 20.03 -39.40
CA LYS A 2 28.97 18.66 -39.24
C LYS A 2 29.04 18.07 -37.81
N HIS A 3 30.10 18.40 -37.04
CA HIS A 3 30.28 17.89 -35.67
C HIS A 3 29.34 18.55 -34.64
N PHE A 4 29.04 19.84 -34.83
CA PHE A 4 28.15 20.60 -33.94
C PHE A 4 26.69 20.17 -34.07
N VAL A 5 26.25 19.86 -35.30
CA VAL A 5 24.90 19.33 -35.56
C VAL A 5 24.71 17.95 -34.92
N LYS A 6 25.73 17.08 -34.99
CA LYS A 6 25.71 15.76 -34.32
C LYS A 6 25.62 15.88 -32.79
N VAL A 7 26.39 16.77 -32.17
CA VAL A 7 26.36 17.00 -30.71
C VAL A 7 25.02 17.59 -30.27
N SER A 8 24.46 18.52 -31.04
CA SER A 8 23.14 19.13 -30.77
C SER A 8 21.99 18.11 -30.86
N MET A 9 22.03 17.21 -31.85
CA MET A 9 21.04 16.12 -31.95
C MET A 9 21.11 15.14 -30.77
N ILE A 10 22.32 14.80 -30.30
CA ILE A 10 22.50 13.91 -29.14
C ILE A 10 22.00 14.58 -27.85
N LEU A 11 22.27 15.88 -27.67
CA LEU A 11 21.81 16.60 -26.48
C LEU A 11 20.28 16.72 -26.44
N GLY A 12 19.64 16.94 -27.59
CA GLY A 12 18.18 16.99 -27.71
C GLY A 12 17.51 15.66 -27.40
N THR A 13 18.06 14.54 -27.88
CA THR A 13 17.52 13.20 -27.57
C THR A 13 17.70 12.83 -26.10
N PHE A 14 18.80 13.22 -25.47
CA PHE A 14 19.01 13.02 -24.02
C PHE A 14 17.95 13.71 -23.16
N ILE A 15 17.57 14.95 -23.48
CA ILE A 15 16.55 15.70 -22.72
C ILE A 15 15.17 15.03 -22.84
N ILE A 16 14.81 14.56 -24.04
CA ILE A 16 13.54 13.87 -24.28
C ILE A 16 13.48 12.56 -23.49
N VAL A 17 14.55 11.78 -23.49
CA VAL A 17 14.63 10.52 -22.73
C VAL A 17 14.52 10.77 -21.23
N MET A 18 15.24 11.77 -20.69
CA MET A 18 15.14 12.17 -19.27
C MET A 18 13.72 12.62 -18.88
N GLY A 19 13.02 13.34 -19.76
CA GLY A 19 11.64 13.75 -19.55
C GLY A 19 10.67 12.56 -19.42
N ILE A 20 10.82 11.57 -20.31
CA ILE A 20 9.99 10.35 -20.30
C ILE A 20 10.24 9.53 -19.03
N ILE A 21 11.50 9.37 -18.62
CA ILE A 21 11.86 8.62 -17.39
C ILE A 21 11.22 9.27 -16.15
N LYS A 22 11.38 10.59 -15.97
CA LYS A 22 10.78 11.31 -14.83
C LYS A 22 9.25 11.23 -14.83
N PHE A 23 8.63 11.28 -16.00
CA PHE A 23 7.18 11.13 -16.12
C PHE A 23 6.73 9.72 -15.69
N GLN A 24 7.42 8.67 -16.12
CA GLN A 24 7.11 7.30 -15.70
C GLN A 24 7.31 7.09 -14.19
N GLU A 25 8.39 7.61 -13.62
CA GLU A 25 8.65 7.53 -12.17
C GLU A 25 7.54 8.21 -11.35
N ASN A 26 7.07 9.38 -11.76
CA ASN A 26 5.99 10.08 -11.06
C ASN A 26 4.66 9.33 -11.13
N ASN A 27 4.34 8.74 -12.28
CA ASN A 27 3.13 7.90 -12.41
C ASN A 27 3.21 6.65 -11.52
N LEU A 28 4.39 6.01 -11.43
CA LEU A 28 4.60 4.85 -10.57
C LEU A 28 4.48 5.22 -9.08
N LYS A 29 5.06 6.35 -8.67
CA LYS A 29 4.94 6.88 -7.30
C LYS A 29 3.50 7.19 -6.95
N ASN A 30 2.75 7.83 -7.85
CA ASN A 30 1.34 8.14 -7.63
C ASN A 30 0.48 6.89 -7.47
N LYS A 31 0.65 5.88 -8.35
CA LYS A 31 -0.05 4.59 -8.23
C LYS A 31 0.29 3.87 -6.91
N THR A 32 1.56 3.91 -6.51
CA THR A 32 2.00 3.29 -5.25
C THR A 32 1.38 3.98 -4.05
N LYS A 33 1.29 5.31 -4.06
CA LYS A 33 0.65 6.10 -3.01
C LYS A 33 -0.85 5.82 -2.93
N GLU A 34 -1.53 5.80 -4.07
CA GLU A 34 -2.97 5.49 -4.14
C GLU A 34 -3.28 4.10 -3.57
N ASN A 35 -2.47 3.08 -3.92
CA ASN A 35 -2.64 1.74 -3.37
C ASN A 35 -2.42 1.68 -1.85
N LYS A 36 -1.43 2.42 -1.33
CA LYS A 36 -1.21 2.55 0.12
C LYS A 36 -2.38 3.24 0.81
N ASP A 37 -2.87 4.34 0.26
CA ASP A 37 -4.00 5.08 0.82
C ASP A 37 -5.27 4.21 0.86
N VAL A 38 -5.51 3.38 -0.16
CA VAL A 38 -6.64 2.43 -0.19
C VAL A 38 -6.47 1.32 0.85
N GLN A 39 -5.25 0.83 1.07
CA GLN A 39 -4.98 -0.19 2.07
C GLN A 39 -5.17 0.37 3.49
N GLU A 40 -4.63 1.55 3.78
CA GLU A 40 -4.78 2.21 5.08
C GLU A 40 -6.25 2.51 5.40
N LYS A 41 -7.03 2.98 4.42
CA LYS A 41 -8.48 3.18 4.60
C LYS A 41 -9.20 1.90 4.99
N ARG A 42 -8.88 0.78 4.33
CA ARG A 42 -9.47 -0.52 4.69
C ARG A 42 -9.09 -0.96 6.10
N GLN A 43 -7.84 -0.79 6.52
CA GLN A 43 -7.45 -1.10 7.90
C GLN A 43 -8.23 -0.24 8.90
N GLN A 44 -8.43 1.04 8.59
CA GLN A 44 -9.20 1.94 9.45
C GLN A 44 -10.67 1.52 9.56
N GLU A 45 -11.31 1.13 8.45
CA GLU A 45 -12.69 0.62 8.46
C GLU A 45 -12.83 -0.63 9.35
N ILE A 46 -11.86 -1.55 9.30
CA ILE A 46 -11.86 -2.75 10.14
C ILE A 46 -11.72 -2.37 11.62
N LEU A 47 -10.84 -1.41 11.95
CA LEU A 47 -10.70 -0.90 13.32
C LEU A 47 -12.00 -0.29 13.84
N ASP A 48 -12.68 0.51 13.02
CA ASP A 48 -13.95 1.15 13.40
C ASP A 48 -15.05 0.11 13.66
N ILE A 49 -15.14 -0.95 12.86
CA ILE A 49 -16.05 -2.08 13.12
C ILE A 49 -15.68 -2.78 14.44
N CYS A 50 -14.39 -2.97 14.67
CA CYS A 50 -13.87 -3.61 15.88
C CYS A 50 -14.03 -2.76 17.16
N ARG A 51 -14.29 -1.45 17.06
CA ARG A 51 -14.70 -0.65 18.22
C ARG A 51 -16.09 -1.00 18.75
N THR A 52 -16.90 -1.68 17.94
CA THR A 52 -18.25 -2.11 18.31
C THR A 52 -18.40 -3.64 18.41
N ASN A 53 -17.40 -4.40 17.94
CA ASN A 53 -17.39 -5.86 17.97
C ASN A 53 -16.04 -6.35 18.49
N LYS A 54 -16.05 -7.16 19.56
CA LYS A 54 -14.81 -7.69 20.13
C LYS A 54 -14.09 -8.61 19.16
N VAL A 55 -12.77 -8.65 19.23
CA VAL A 55 -11.98 -9.64 18.51
C VAL A 55 -12.18 -11.00 19.18
N MET A 56 -12.69 -11.97 18.44
CA MET A 56 -12.92 -13.34 18.93
C MET A 56 -11.72 -14.24 18.69
N LYS A 57 -11.01 -14.04 17.57
CA LYS A 57 -9.86 -14.86 17.19
C LYS A 57 -8.93 -14.11 16.27
N ILE A 58 -7.64 -14.38 16.40
CA ILE A 58 -6.60 -13.96 15.47
C ILE A 58 -5.90 -15.22 14.98
N TYR A 59 -5.64 -15.32 13.68
CA TYR A 59 -4.88 -16.43 13.11
C TYR A 59 -4.08 -15.99 11.89
N SER A 60 -3.03 -16.74 11.58
CA SER A 60 -2.25 -16.57 10.35
C SER A 60 -2.47 -17.73 9.39
N GLN A 61 -2.29 -17.47 8.09
CA GLN A 61 -2.19 -18.47 7.02
C GLN A 61 -0.85 -18.34 6.31
N ASN A 62 -0.43 -19.42 5.65
CA ASN A 62 0.85 -19.53 4.93
C ASN A 62 2.03 -19.08 5.80
N ASP A 63 2.23 -19.73 6.94
CA ASP A 63 3.40 -19.51 7.82
C ASP A 63 3.62 -18.04 8.26
N GLY A 64 2.54 -17.26 8.36
CA GLY A 64 2.61 -15.85 8.78
C GLY A 64 2.56 -14.84 7.65
N GLU A 65 2.40 -15.25 6.39
CA GLU A 65 2.25 -14.27 5.29
C GLU A 65 0.95 -13.47 5.37
N ASN A 66 -0.12 -14.07 5.88
CA ASN A 66 -1.45 -13.45 5.92
C ASN A 66 -2.06 -13.56 7.32
N PHE A 67 -2.49 -12.44 7.87
CA PHE A 67 -3.13 -12.39 9.19
C PHE A 67 -4.60 -12.05 9.09
N TYR A 68 -5.40 -12.68 9.92
CA TYR A 68 -6.84 -12.53 9.94
C TYR A 68 -7.36 -12.32 11.36
N VAL A 69 -8.33 -11.42 11.47
CA VAL A 69 -9.09 -11.15 12.69
C VAL A 69 -10.54 -11.56 12.49
N VAL A 70 -11.07 -12.30 13.44
CA VAL A 70 -12.48 -12.68 13.52
C VAL A 70 -13.11 -11.82 14.59
N LEU A 71 -14.17 -11.08 14.23
CA LEU A 71 -14.91 -10.25 15.17
C LEU A 71 -16.17 -10.97 15.70
N GLU A 72 -16.78 -10.42 16.74
CA GLU A 72 -17.98 -10.96 17.40
C GLU A 72 -19.19 -11.12 16.46
N ASN A 73 -19.31 -10.23 15.47
CA ASN A 73 -20.28 -10.35 14.37
C ASN A 73 -19.99 -11.49 13.39
N LYS A 74 -18.97 -12.32 13.65
CA LYS A 74 -18.48 -13.45 12.84
C LYS A 74 -17.85 -13.06 11.52
N ASN A 75 -17.64 -11.77 11.27
CA ASN A 75 -16.90 -11.33 10.09
C ASN A 75 -15.40 -11.57 10.26
N ILE A 76 -14.75 -11.95 9.16
CA ILE A 76 -13.34 -12.25 9.09
C ILE A 76 -12.69 -11.24 8.16
N TYR A 77 -11.68 -10.52 8.65
CA TYR A 77 -10.95 -9.53 7.87
C TYR A 77 -9.48 -9.88 7.83
N LYS A 78 -8.86 -9.69 6.65
CA LYS A 78 -7.40 -9.71 6.52
C LYS A 78 -6.84 -8.40 7.05
N VAL A 79 -5.84 -8.48 7.92
CA VAL A 79 -5.15 -7.33 8.50
C VAL A 79 -3.67 -7.35 8.16
N ASP A 80 -3.08 -6.17 8.11
CA ASP A 80 -1.64 -6.03 7.93
C ASP A 80 -0.92 -6.38 9.23
N GLU A 81 0.24 -7.04 9.12
CA GLU A 81 1.04 -7.47 10.26
C GLU A 81 1.39 -6.30 11.19
N ASP A 82 1.79 -5.17 10.60
CA ASP A 82 2.13 -3.93 11.31
C ASP A 82 0.96 -3.36 12.14
N LYS A 83 -0.28 -3.78 11.83
CA LYS A 83 -1.51 -3.30 12.50
C LYS A 83 -2.07 -4.32 13.48
N LEU A 84 -1.50 -5.53 13.57
CA LEU A 84 -1.96 -6.59 14.50
C LEU A 84 -2.00 -6.13 15.96
N GLY A 85 -1.08 -5.26 16.39
CA GLY A 85 -1.02 -4.75 17.76
C GLY A 85 -2.28 -3.98 18.20
N ASN A 86 -3.12 -3.54 17.25
CA ASN A 86 -4.39 -2.87 17.54
C ASN A 86 -5.53 -3.86 17.84
N TYR A 87 -5.32 -5.16 17.61
CA TYR A 87 -6.31 -6.21 17.77
C TYR A 87 -5.89 -7.14 18.91
N ALA A 88 -6.73 -7.25 19.94
CA ALA A 88 -6.51 -8.14 21.07
C ALA A 88 -7.73 -9.04 21.29
N ILE A 89 -7.50 -10.34 21.39
CA ILE A 89 -8.58 -11.34 21.58
C ILE A 89 -9.33 -11.02 22.88
N GLY A 90 -10.66 -10.95 22.80
CA GLY A 90 -11.57 -10.63 23.90
C GLY A 90 -11.78 -9.12 24.13
N GLU A 91 -11.02 -8.26 23.43
CA GLU A 91 -11.10 -6.80 23.57
C GLU A 91 -11.67 -6.13 22.31
N TYR A 92 -12.07 -4.87 22.47
CA TYR A 92 -12.33 -3.96 21.35
C TYR A 92 -11.01 -3.37 20.85
N CYS A 93 -10.95 -2.98 19.58
CA CYS A 93 -9.72 -2.44 18.99
C CYS A 93 -9.37 -1.04 19.50
N LYS A 94 -8.05 -0.77 19.58
CA LYS A 94 -7.46 0.50 20.03
C LYS A 94 -7.10 1.39 18.84
#